data_AF-A0A538DA35-F1
#
_entry.id   AF-A0A538DA35-F1
#
_cell.length_a   1.000
_cell.length_b   1.000
_cell.length_c   1.000
_cell.angle_alpha   90.00
_cell.angle_beta   90.00
_cell.angle_gamma   90.00
#
_symmetry.space_group_name_H-M   'P 1'
#
loop_
_entity.id
_entity.type
_entity.pdbx_description
1 polymer ?
#
loop_
_entity_poly.entity_id
_entity_poly.type
_entity_poly.pdbx_seq_one_letter_code
_entity_poly.pdbx_strand_id
1 'polypeptide(L)'
;MIGVGDVQCRNCGDVVDPERSELGYDYCMKDECQKRCMRRIEMATVGVNKAADQFVRAEEVRPSASRLSYSRSTEGETEGGPSMASNRPRSALRREPAESGLNRLRRAEARLDIALSESYDRFSRGATTAREMKVERNKLIRAFNSLVRAENIRYRARLRPELPD
;
A
#
# COMPACT_ATOMS: atom_id res chain seq x y z
N MET A 1 -48.58 18.39 10.27
CA MET A 1 -47.51 19.22 10.86
C MET A 1 -47.35 18.76 12.30
N ILE A 2 -46.41 17.85 12.55
CA ILE A 2 -46.09 17.43 13.92
C ILE A 2 -45.17 18.53 14.46
N GLY A 3 -45.68 19.33 15.39
CA GLY A 3 -44.88 20.35 16.05
C GLY A 3 -43.66 19.68 16.69
N VAL A 4 -42.48 20.18 16.36
CA VAL A 4 -41.22 19.73 16.94
C VAL A 4 -41.27 20.13 18.41
N GLY A 5 -41.71 19.20 19.27
CA GLY A 5 -41.62 19.38 20.71
C GLY A 5 -40.15 19.54 21.09
N ASP A 6 -39.87 20.39 22.08
CA ASP A 6 -38.53 20.75 22.54
C ASP A 6 -37.61 19.53 22.66
N VAL A 7 -36.83 19.25 21.60
CA VAL A 7 -35.91 18.11 21.59
C VAL A 7 -34.80 18.44 22.56
N GLN A 8 -34.64 17.62 23.59
CA GLN A 8 -33.55 17.79 24.54
C GLN A 8 -32.28 17.15 24.01
N CYS A 9 -31.18 17.84 24.20
CA CYS A 9 -29.87 17.38 23.79
C CYS A 9 -29.53 16.11 24.57
N ARG A 10 -29.24 15.02 23.85
CA ARG A 10 -28.85 13.74 24.44
C ARG A 10 -27.64 13.83 25.39
N ASN A 11 -26.79 14.84 25.23
CA ASN A 11 -25.54 14.98 25.96
C ASN A 11 -25.65 15.86 27.22
N CYS A 12 -26.38 16.98 27.16
CA CYS A 12 -26.48 17.94 28.27
C CYS A 12 -27.92 18.21 28.75
N GLY A 13 -28.94 17.73 28.06
CA GLY A 13 -30.35 17.93 28.40
C GLY A 13 -30.93 19.29 27.99
N ASP A 14 -30.11 20.20 27.46
CA ASP A 14 -30.57 21.50 26.97
C ASP A 14 -31.47 21.38 25.74
N VAL A 15 -32.36 22.35 25.52
CA VAL A 15 -33.17 22.43 24.30
C VAL A 15 -32.26 22.57 23.07
N VAL A 16 -32.46 21.69 22.09
CA VAL A 16 -31.80 21.69 20.79
C VAL A 16 -32.47 22.74 19.92
N ASP A 17 -31.67 23.43 19.11
CA ASP A 17 -32.17 24.41 18.16
C ASP A 17 -33.23 23.79 17.23
N PRO A 18 -34.40 24.42 17.05
CA PRO A 18 -35.47 23.91 16.20
C PRO A 18 -35.01 23.51 14.80
N GLU A 19 -34.17 24.32 14.16
CA GLU A 19 -33.64 24.06 12.80
C GLU A 19 -32.81 22.77 12.78
N ARG A 20 -32.06 22.50 13.85
CA ARG A 20 -31.27 21.27 13.97
C ARG A 20 -32.13 20.04 14.23
N SER A 21 -33.17 20.19 15.06
CA SER A 21 -34.11 19.09 15.29
C SER A 21 -34.94 18.75 14.05
N GLU A 22 -35.27 19.73 13.21
CA GLU A 22 -35.90 19.51 11.90
C GLU A 22 -34.99 18.73 10.94
N LEU A 23 -33.67 18.95 11.02
CA LEU A 23 -32.65 18.18 10.31
C LEU A 23 -32.39 16.79 10.93
N GLY A 24 -33.08 16.42 12.01
CA GLY A 24 -32.98 15.13 12.68
C GLY A 24 -31.83 15.00 13.69
N TYR A 25 -31.20 16.10 14.09
CA TYR A 25 -30.18 16.09 15.13
C TYR A 25 -30.79 16.13 16.53
N ASP A 26 -30.28 15.28 17.43
CA ASP A 26 -30.68 15.15 18.84
C ASP A 26 -29.67 15.79 19.81
N TYR A 27 -28.81 16.69 19.32
CA TYR A 27 -27.78 17.34 20.13
C TYR A 27 -27.57 18.83 19.82
N CYS A 28 -27.24 19.60 20.85
CA CYS A 28 -26.98 21.03 20.75
C CYS A 28 -25.56 21.33 20.25
N MET A 29 -25.34 22.58 19.82
CA MET A 29 -24.03 23.05 19.34
C MET A 29 -23.24 23.87 20.38
N LYS A 30 -23.69 23.93 21.64
CA LYS A 30 -22.99 24.69 22.68
C LYS A 30 -21.54 24.18 22.84
N ASP A 31 -20.58 25.09 22.81
CA ASP A 31 -19.14 24.77 22.87
C ASP A 31 -18.77 23.91 24.07
N GLU A 32 -19.37 24.18 25.24
CA GLU A 32 -19.14 23.41 26.47
C GLU A 32 -19.59 21.95 26.32
N CYS A 33 -20.76 21.74 25.69
CA CYS A 33 -21.30 20.41 25.43
C CYS A 33 -20.43 19.65 24.42
N GLN A 34 -20.01 20.33 23.33
CA GLN A 34 -19.12 19.74 22.35
C GLN A 34 -17.77 19.36 22.96
N LYS A 35 -17.12 20.25 23.73
CA LYS A 35 -15.84 19.96 24.38
C LYS A 35 -15.91 18.77 25.32
N ARG A 36 -17.02 18.60 26.03
CA ARG A 36 -17.24 17.45 26.93
C ARG A 36 -17.46 16.14 26.18
N CYS A 37 -18.10 16.19 25.01
CA CYS A 37 -18.54 14.99 24.28
C CYS A 37 -17.62 14.59 23.13
N MET A 38 -16.76 15.50 22.67
CA MET A 38 -15.74 15.22 21.67
C MET A 38 -14.76 14.19 22.22
N ARG A 39 -14.77 13.00 21.62
CA ARG A 39 -13.76 11.98 21.86
C ARG A 39 -12.79 11.98 20.68
N ARG A 40 -11.50 11.98 20.97
CA ARG A 40 -10.48 11.73 19.94
C ARG A 40 -10.66 10.29 19.46
N ILE A 41 -10.74 10.11 18.14
CA ILE A 41 -10.73 8.79 17.52
C ILE A 41 -9.30 8.54 17.07
N GLU A 42 -8.65 7.55 17.67
CA GLU A 42 -7.34 7.09 17.23
C GLU A 42 -7.51 6.19 16.00
N MET A 43 -6.79 6.55 14.93
CA MET A 43 -6.82 5.83 13.65
C MET A 43 -5.49 5.09 13.47
N ALA A 44 -5.57 3.86 12.98
CA ALA A 44 -4.41 3.05 12.60
C ALA A 44 -4.36 2.88 11.08
N THR A 45 -3.14 2.89 10.52
CA THR A 45 -2.88 2.57 9.11
C THR A 45 -2.54 1.10 8.95
N VAL A 46 -3.30 0.41 8.11
CA VAL A 46 -3.10 -1.01 7.78
C VAL A 46 -2.54 -1.10 6.37
N GLY A 47 -1.25 -1.43 6.30
CA GLY A 47 -0.57 -1.67 5.02
C GLY A 47 -1.02 -3.00 4.41
N VAL A 48 -1.73 -2.95 3.29
CA VAL A 48 -2.17 -4.14 2.54
C VAL A 48 -1.35 -4.31 1.26
N ASN A 49 -1.01 -5.55 0.92
CA ASN A 49 -0.14 -5.82 -0.23
C ASN A 49 -0.89 -5.52 -1.54
N LYS A 50 -0.33 -4.61 -2.37
CA LYS A 50 -0.83 -4.17 -3.69
C LYS A 50 -2.15 -3.36 -3.68
N ALA A 51 -2.60 -2.84 -2.55
CA ALA A 51 -3.62 -1.79 -2.51
C ALA A 51 -3.09 -0.56 -1.76
N ALA A 52 -3.82 0.56 -1.83
CA ALA A 52 -3.56 1.71 -0.98
C ALA A 52 -3.72 1.33 0.50
N ASP A 53 -3.07 2.09 1.39
CA ASP A 53 -3.19 1.89 2.83
C ASP A 53 -4.65 2.04 3.28
N GLN A 54 -5.10 1.17 4.19
CA GLN A 54 -6.43 1.26 4.77
C GLN A 54 -6.35 1.96 6.13
N PHE A 55 -7.35 2.79 6.44
CA PHE A 55 -7.47 3.45 7.73
C PHE A 55 -8.60 2.79 8.52
N VAL A 56 -8.30 2.31 9.71
CA VAL A 56 -9.27 1.69 10.62
C VAL A 56 -9.11 2.30 12.01
N ARG A 57 -10.07 2.09 12.91
CA ARG A 57 -9.89 2.55 14.30
C ARG A 57 -8.79 1.73 14.96
N ALA A 58 -7.96 2.38 15.78
CA ALA A 58 -6.84 1.70 16.44
C ALA A 58 -7.29 0.52 17.31
N GLU A 59 -8.46 0.64 17.96
CA GLU A 59 -9.07 -0.41 18.79
C GLU A 59 -9.52 -1.66 18.00
N GLU A 60 -9.75 -1.52 16.69
CA GLU A 60 -10.18 -2.63 15.82
C GLU A 60 -8.99 -3.47 15.33
N VAL A 61 -7.76 -2.96 15.46
CA VAL A 61 -6.55 -3.66 15.04
C VAL A 61 -6.12 -4.62 16.14
N ARG A 62 -6.35 -5.93 15.92
CA ARG A 62 -5.71 -6.97 16.73
C ARG A 62 -4.25 -7.10 16.32
N PRO A 63 -3.27 -6.90 17.23
CA PRO A 63 -1.89 -7.26 16.94
C PRO A 63 -1.86 -8.76 16.66
N SER A 64 -1.56 -9.16 15.42
CA SER A 64 -1.36 -10.57 15.14
C SER A 64 -0.12 -11.02 15.90
N ALA A 65 -0.30 -11.87 16.92
CA ALA A 65 0.80 -12.46 17.69
C ALA A 65 1.81 -13.22 16.79
N SER A 66 1.40 -13.59 15.58
CA SER A 66 2.32 -13.95 14.52
C SER A 66 3.00 -12.69 13.99
N ARG A 67 4.18 -12.38 14.54
CA ARG A 67 5.20 -11.64 13.81
C ARG A 67 5.51 -12.42 12.53
N LEU A 68 4.75 -12.20 11.47
CA LEU A 68 5.25 -12.44 10.12
C LEU A 68 6.45 -11.51 10.00
N SER A 69 7.63 -12.12 9.98
CA SER A 69 8.93 -11.48 9.94
C SER A 69 9.08 -10.70 8.63
N TYR A 70 8.44 -9.55 8.55
CA TYR A 70 8.86 -8.49 7.67
C TYR A 70 9.51 -7.45 8.55
N SER A 71 10.79 -7.70 8.88
CA SER A 71 11.67 -6.70 9.47
C SER A 71 11.73 -5.50 8.53
N ARG A 72 10.90 -4.49 8.81
CA ARG A 72 11.23 -3.12 8.43
C ARG A 72 12.30 -2.71 9.44
N SER A 73 13.57 -2.83 9.04
CA SER A 73 14.68 -2.29 9.82
C SER A 73 14.48 -0.79 9.96
N THR A 74 13.91 -0.38 11.08
CA THR A 74 14.00 0.97 11.62
C THR A 74 15.12 0.94 12.64
N GLU A 75 16.37 1.00 12.17
CA GLU A 75 17.53 1.17 13.04
C GLU A 75 18.45 2.16 12.36
N GLY A 76 18.18 3.44 12.61
CA GLY A 76 19.27 4.38 12.80
C GLY A 76 19.60 4.35 14.28
N GLU A 77 20.80 3.89 14.62
CA GLU A 77 21.66 4.43 15.67
C GLU A 77 22.94 3.58 15.74
N THR A 78 24.04 4.24 15.34
CA THR A 78 25.43 4.12 15.81
C THR A 78 25.89 2.81 16.46
N GLU A 79 26.85 2.12 15.81
CA GLU A 79 28.16 1.79 16.42
C GLU A 79 29.11 1.20 15.36
N GLY A 80 30.36 1.66 15.40
CA GLY A 80 31.34 1.52 14.32
C GLY A 80 31.94 0.12 14.12
N GLY A 81 32.22 -0.22 12.86
CA GLY A 81 33.08 -1.32 12.44
C GLY A 81 33.82 -0.92 11.15
N PRO A 82 35.08 -1.35 10.96
CA PRO A 82 36.04 -0.63 10.11
C PRO A 82 35.77 -0.80 8.61
N SER A 83 35.90 0.33 7.92
CA SER A 83 35.88 0.47 6.47
C SER A 83 37.08 -0.23 5.82
N MET A 84 36.84 -1.30 5.07
CA MET A 84 37.76 -1.77 4.03
C MET A 84 37.28 -1.23 2.69
N ALA A 85 37.64 0.04 2.43
CA ALA A 85 37.49 0.67 1.13
C ALA A 85 38.44 0.01 0.13
N SER A 86 37.96 -0.98 -0.63
CA SER A 86 38.63 -1.39 -1.86
C SER A 86 38.39 -0.31 -2.92
N ASN A 87 39.34 0.62 -3.04
CA ASN A 87 39.36 1.67 -4.04
C ASN A 87 39.66 1.03 -5.42
N ARG A 88 38.65 0.41 -6.03
CA ARG A 88 38.74 -0.07 -7.41
C ARG A 88 38.35 1.09 -8.32
N PRO A 89 39.23 1.57 -9.22
CA PRO A 89 38.86 2.63 -10.15
C PRO A 89 37.70 2.14 -11.00
N ARG A 90 36.54 2.79 -10.85
CA ARG A 90 35.40 2.59 -11.74
C ARG A 90 35.85 3.05 -13.12
N SER A 91 36.19 2.09 -13.99
CA SER A 91 36.30 2.37 -15.42
C SER A 91 34.97 2.99 -15.84
N ALA A 92 35.00 4.25 -16.28
CA ALA A 92 33.88 4.93 -16.89
C ALA A 92 33.61 4.25 -18.24
N LEU A 93 32.99 3.07 -18.20
CA LEU A 93 32.30 2.53 -19.36
C LEU A 93 31.19 3.52 -19.65
N ARG A 94 31.32 4.21 -20.78
CA ARG A 94 30.24 4.96 -21.44
C ARG A 94 28.96 4.15 -21.30
N ARG A 95 28.06 4.58 -20.42
CA ARG A 95 26.73 3.99 -20.32
C ARG A 95 26.04 4.37 -21.61
N GLU A 96 25.92 3.40 -22.52
CA GLU A 96 24.88 3.38 -23.55
C GLU A 96 23.58 3.92 -22.91
N PRO A 97 22.83 4.79 -23.59
CA PRO A 97 21.60 5.35 -23.02
C PRO A 97 20.71 4.18 -22.60
N ALA A 98 20.58 4.00 -21.29
CA ALA A 98 19.85 2.88 -20.73
C ALA A 98 18.43 2.96 -21.30
N GLU A 99 18.04 1.90 -22.02
CA GLU A 99 16.68 1.79 -22.54
C GLU A 99 15.69 2.16 -21.42
N SER A 100 14.75 3.06 -21.73
CA SER A 100 13.72 3.46 -20.76
C SER A 100 13.11 2.22 -20.12
N GLY A 101 13.06 2.18 -18.79
CA GLY A 101 12.52 1.05 -18.03
C GLY A 101 11.14 0.60 -18.52
N LEU A 102 10.35 1.54 -19.03
CA LEU A 102 9.05 1.27 -19.67
C LEU A 102 9.18 0.45 -20.96
N ASN A 103 10.13 0.77 -21.84
CA ASN A 103 10.35 0.02 -23.08
C ASN A 103 10.85 -1.40 -22.77
N ARG A 104 11.70 -1.54 -21.75
CA ARG A 104 12.15 -2.85 -21.26
C ARG A 104 10.99 -3.70 -20.75
N LEU A 105 10.06 -3.10 -20.00
CA LEU A 105 8.86 -3.79 -19.51
C LEU A 105 7.92 -4.17 -20.67
N ARG A 106 7.70 -3.30 -21.65
CA ARG A 106 6.90 -3.60 -22.85
C ARG A 106 7.45 -4.79 -23.64
N ARG A 107 8.77 -4.86 -23.84
CA ARG A 107 9.39 -6.03 -24.49
C ARG A 107 9.23 -7.30 -23.66
N ALA A 108 9.34 -7.20 -22.33
CA ALA A 108 9.17 -8.33 -21.45
C ALA A 108 7.71 -8.84 -21.43
N GLU A 109 6.75 -7.93 -21.51
CA GLU A 109 5.32 -8.22 -21.66
C GLU A 109 5.04 -8.96 -22.97
N ALA A 110 5.50 -8.43 -24.11
CA ALA A 110 5.34 -9.09 -25.40
C ALA A 110 5.93 -10.52 -25.41
N ARG A 111 7.10 -10.72 -24.76
CA ARG A 111 7.70 -12.06 -24.61
C ARG A 111 6.88 -12.98 -23.71
N LEU A 112 6.27 -12.43 -22.65
CA LEU A 112 5.38 -13.19 -21.77
C LEU A 112 4.16 -13.66 -22.55
N ASP A 113 3.53 -12.79 -23.33
CA ASP A 113 2.33 -13.12 -24.11
C ASP A 113 2.62 -14.24 -25.12
N ILE A 114 3.74 -14.13 -25.86
CA ILE A 114 4.18 -15.19 -26.78
C ILE A 114 4.37 -16.52 -26.03
N ALA A 115 5.12 -16.52 -24.92
CA ALA A 115 5.40 -17.73 -24.16
C ALA A 115 4.13 -18.36 -23.55
N LEU A 116 3.17 -17.53 -23.11
CA LEU A 116 1.88 -17.99 -22.61
C LEU A 116 1.04 -18.63 -23.73
N SER A 117 1.02 -18.01 -24.91
CA SER A 117 0.36 -18.56 -26.10
C SER A 117 0.97 -19.92 -26.48
N GLU A 118 2.29 -20.02 -26.55
CA GLU A 118 2.98 -21.28 -26.89
C GLU A 118 2.74 -22.40 -25.87
N SER A 119 2.65 -22.06 -24.58
CA SER A 119 2.30 -23.03 -23.52
C SER A 119 0.85 -23.52 -23.69
N TYR A 120 -0.07 -22.61 -24.03
CA TYR A 120 -1.47 -22.95 -24.31
C TYR A 120 -1.64 -23.78 -25.59
N ASP A 121 -0.89 -23.48 -26.65
CA ASP A 121 -0.94 -24.24 -27.90
C ASP A 121 -0.39 -25.67 -27.72
N ARG A 122 0.62 -25.86 -26.87
CA ARG A 122 1.10 -27.19 -26.51
C ARG A 122 0.06 -27.98 -25.72
N PHE A 123 -0.63 -27.32 -24.79
CA PHE A 123 -1.73 -27.95 -24.05
C PHE A 123 -2.88 -28.34 -24.99
N SER A 124 -3.28 -27.44 -25.88
CA SER A 124 -4.38 -27.66 -26.84
C SER A 124 -4.09 -28.81 -27.81
N ARG A 125 -2.81 -29.04 -28.14
CA ARG A 125 -2.34 -30.18 -28.95
C ARG A 125 -2.15 -31.46 -28.14
N GLY A 126 -2.44 -31.46 -26.83
CA GLY A 126 -2.25 -32.61 -25.94
C GLY A 126 -0.78 -32.95 -25.64
N ALA A 127 0.16 -32.06 -25.97
CA ALA A 127 1.59 -32.28 -25.74
C ALA A 127 2.01 -32.05 -24.28
N THR A 128 1.17 -31.39 -23.49
CA THR A 128 1.39 -31.15 -22.05
C THR A 128 0.11 -31.38 -21.27
N THR A 129 0.24 -31.78 -20.01
CA THR A 129 -0.91 -31.90 -19.10
C THR A 129 -1.34 -30.54 -18.55
N ALA A 130 -2.59 -30.44 -18.10
CA ALA A 130 -3.10 -29.22 -17.46
C ALA A 130 -2.26 -28.79 -16.23
N ARG A 131 -1.73 -29.77 -15.49
CA ARG A 131 -0.86 -29.52 -14.32
C ARG A 131 0.46 -28.90 -14.74
N GLU A 132 1.10 -29.43 -15.78
CA GLU A 132 2.37 -28.91 -16.31
C GLU A 132 2.20 -27.51 -16.89
N MET A 133 1.16 -27.28 -17.71
CA MET A 133 0.82 -25.95 -18.23
C MET A 133 0.62 -24.94 -17.08
N LYS A 134 -0.09 -25.33 -16.02
CA LYS A 134 -0.30 -24.45 -14.84
C LYS A 134 1.02 -24.10 -14.15
N VAL A 135 1.94 -25.05 -13.99
CA VAL A 135 3.26 -24.82 -13.40
C VAL A 135 4.09 -23.88 -14.27
N GLU A 136 4.11 -24.12 -15.57
CA GLU A 136 4.83 -23.29 -16.55
C GLU A 136 4.30 -21.86 -16.58
N ARG A 137 2.98 -21.69 -16.73
CA ARG A 137 2.31 -20.39 -16.66
C ARG A 137 2.67 -19.63 -15.38
N ASN A 138 2.60 -20.29 -14.23
CA ASN A 138 2.94 -19.66 -12.95
C ASN A 138 4.41 -19.23 -12.90
N LYS A 139 5.33 -20.02 -13.48
CA LYS A 139 6.76 -19.67 -13.56
C LYS A 139 6.95 -18.41 -14.42
N LEU A 140 6.32 -18.34 -15.59
CA LEU A 140 6.38 -17.20 -16.50
C LEU A 140 5.86 -15.92 -15.84
N ILE A 141 4.68 -15.99 -15.21
CA ILE A 141 4.07 -14.87 -14.49
C ILE A 141 4.95 -14.40 -13.32
N ARG A 142 5.55 -15.34 -12.56
CA ARG A 142 6.45 -14.99 -11.44
C ARG A 142 7.71 -14.28 -11.94
N ALA A 143 8.29 -14.74 -13.04
CA ALA A 143 9.48 -14.14 -13.63
C ALA A 143 9.20 -12.69 -14.09
N PHE A 144 8.10 -12.46 -14.82
CA PHE A 144 7.70 -11.12 -15.24
C PHE A 144 7.42 -10.19 -14.04
N ASN A 145 6.67 -10.67 -13.04
CA ASN A 145 6.42 -9.91 -11.82
C ASN A 145 7.70 -9.53 -11.07
N SER A 146 8.74 -10.37 -11.12
CA SER A 146 10.04 -10.03 -10.52
C SER A 146 10.70 -8.85 -11.23
N LEU A 147 10.59 -8.76 -12.56
CA LEU A 147 11.09 -7.63 -13.35
C LEU A 147 10.35 -6.34 -13.01
N VAL A 148 9.01 -6.39 -12.94
CA VAL A 148 8.18 -5.24 -12.55
C VAL A 148 8.54 -4.75 -11.15
N ARG A 149 8.73 -5.66 -10.19
CA ARG A 149 9.17 -5.29 -8.82
C ARG A 149 10.52 -4.61 -8.83
N ALA A 150 11.50 -5.13 -9.57
CA ALA A 150 12.83 -4.53 -9.67
C ALA A 150 12.75 -3.10 -10.25
N GLU A 151 11.94 -2.88 -11.28
CA GLU A 151 11.77 -1.56 -11.88
C GLU A 151 11.02 -0.59 -10.95
N ASN A 152 10.01 -1.07 -10.22
CA ASN A 152 9.33 -0.28 -9.18
C ASN A 152 10.27 0.14 -8.05
N ILE A 153 11.16 -0.74 -7.60
CA ILE A 153 12.19 -0.40 -6.60
C ILE A 153 13.09 0.71 -7.14
N ARG A 154 13.55 0.61 -8.39
CA ARG A 154 14.36 1.65 -9.04
C ARG A 154 13.62 2.97 -9.20
N TYR A 155 12.35 2.93 -9.58
CA TYR A 155 11.51 4.12 -9.70
C TYR A 155 11.33 4.80 -8.34
N ARG A 156 11.01 4.04 -7.29
CA ARG A 156 10.89 4.57 -5.92
C ARG A 156 12.21 5.13 -5.39
N ALA A 157 13.34 4.48 -5.69
CA ALA A 157 14.66 4.99 -5.32
C ALA A 157 14.94 6.36 -5.96
N ARG A 158 14.50 6.57 -7.21
CA ARG A 158 14.62 7.87 -7.90
C ARG A 158 13.71 8.96 -7.33
N LEU A 159 12.59 8.59 -6.72
CA LEU A 159 11.62 9.53 -6.15
C LEU A 159 11.89 9.91 -4.69
N ARG A 160 12.79 9.21 -3.99
CA ARG A 160 13.15 9.59 -2.63
C ARG A 160 13.96 10.88 -2.68
N PRO A 161 13.48 11.99 -2.08
CA PRO A 161 14.31 13.17 -1.93
C PRO A 161 15.51 12.82 -1.04
N GLU A 162 16.69 13.32 -1.39
CA GLU A 162 17.83 13.35 -0.49
C GLU A 162 17.44 14.25 0.69
N LEU A 163 17.06 13.64 1.80
CA LEU A 163 16.94 14.35 3.08
C LEU A 163 18.37 14.71 3.49
N PRO A 164 18.69 15.99 3.73
CA PRO A 164 19.98 16.35 4.30
C PRO A 164 20.10 15.75 5.71
N ASP A 165 21.27 15.19 6.00
CA ASP A 165 21.68 14.64 7.31
C ASP A 165 21.70 15.71 8.42
#